data_AF-A0A9J9ERN2-F1
#
_entry.id   AF-A0A9J9ERN2-F1
#
_cell.length_a   1.000
_cell.length_b   1.000
_cell.length_c   1.000
_cell.angle_alpha   90.00
_cell.angle_beta   90.00
_cell.angle_gamma   90.00
#
_symmetry.space_group_name_H-M   'P 1'
#
loop_
_entity.id
_entity.type
_entity.pdbx_description
1 polymer ?
#
loop_
_entity_poly.entity_id
_entity_poly.type
_entity_poly.pdbx_seq_one_letter_code
_entity_poly.pdbx_strand_id
1 'polypeptide(L)'
;MKAIIIKAGISLLVLSLAGCKLVPENNVNVERQEVLHERNYCLYQTPDASVEKNCDIHYWLNYWLDGDEMTWAQRKAEIALLSDSPQDQLRKILLCQGKDTPYQDKLRSQSWALSLIKEFDGGMQDMLSVMIYHPSQVLLESESAVVTLSKINGGQSTRIEEQQELVDQQRLQIEQQRNQIEQLLKIEASIMDNAKGDPK
;
A
#
# COMPACT_ATOMS: atom_id res chain seq x y z
N MET A 1 68.28 18.87 37.67
CA MET A 1 67.87 20.29 37.55
C MET A 1 66.60 20.37 36.71
N LYS A 2 65.57 21.00 37.29
CA LYS A 2 64.39 21.64 36.69
C LYS A 2 63.46 20.84 35.76
N ALA A 3 62.29 20.55 36.31
CA ALA A 3 61.06 20.20 35.62
C ALA A 3 60.43 21.43 34.92
N ILE A 4 59.78 21.23 33.77
CA ILE A 4 58.71 22.12 33.26
C ILE A 4 57.56 21.27 32.68
N ILE A 5 56.55 21.16 33.53
CA ILE A 5 55.10 21.02 33.39
C ILE A 5 54.48 21.12 31.96
N ILE A 6 53.78 20.03 31.64
CA ILE A 6 52.55 19.80 30.86
C ILE A 6 51.73 21.05 30.46
N LYS A 7 51.36 21.16 29.17
CA LYS A 7 50.00 21.58 28.76
C LYS A 7 49.49 20.74 27.60
N ALA A 8 48.27 20.25 27.80
CA ALA A 8 47.49 19.41 26.92
C ALA A 8 47.18 20.11 25.58
N GLY A 9 47.27 19.33 24.51
CA GLY A 9 46.70 19.64 23.21
C GLY A 9 46.07 18.37 22.67
N ILE A 10 44.79 18.20 22.95
CA ILE A 10 43.94 17.13 22.43
C ILE A 10 43.92 17.29 20.90
N SER A 11 44.68 16.47 20.19
CA SER A 11 44.52 16.32 18.74
C SER A 11 43.71 15.07 18.48
N LEU A 12 42.50 15.32 18.00
CA LEU A 12 41.42 14.39 17.72
C LEU A 12 41.92 13.23 16.85
N LEU A 13 41.77 12.01 17.36
CA LEU A 13 41.90 10.76 16.60
C LEU A 13 40.99 10.83 15.37
N VAL A 14 41.56 11.03 14.19
CA VAL A 14 40.89 10.66 12.94
C VAL A 14 41.14 9.16 12.76
N LEU A 15 40.15 8.37 13.17
CA LEU A 15 40.08 6.94 12.86
C LEU A 15 40.10 6.77 11.33
N SER A 16 41.27 6.47 10.79
CA SER A 16 41.41 5.88 9.47
C SER A 16 40.78 4.49 9.49
N LEU A 17 39.57 4.36 8.94
CA LEU A 17 38.97 3.10 8.54
C LEU A 17 39.83 2.48 7.42
N ALA A 18 40.95 1.85 7.80
CA ALA A 18 41.67 0.92 6.95
C ALA A 18 40.91 -0.42 6.99
N GLY A 19 39.82 -0.50 6.23
CA GLY A 19 39.02 -1.71 6.03
C GLY A 19 39.21 -2.27 4.62
N CYS A 20 39.88 -3.42 4.53
CA CYS A 20 39.86 -4.41 3.45
C CYS A 20 40.39 -4.02 2.05
N LYS A 21 41.71 -4.02 1.87
CA LYS A 21 42.33 -4.55 0.62
C LYS A 21 42.58 -6.05 0.80
N LEU A 22 41.57 -6.86 0.55
CA LEU A 22 41.67 -8.33 0.54
C LEU A 22 40.84 -8.93 -0.61
N VAL A 23 40.89 -8.26 -1.76
CA VAL A 23 40.49 -8.83 -3.05
C VAL A 23 41.76 -8.89 -3.89
N PRO A 24 42.21 -10.08 -4.34
CA PRO A 24 43.30 -10.14 -5.30
C PRO A 24 42.89 -9.36 -6.56
N GLU A 25 43.72 -8.41 -6.98
CA GLU A 25 43.61 -7.76 -8.29
C GLU A 25 43.93 -8.80 -9.37
N ASN A 26 42.96 -9.68 -9.62
CA ASN A 26 42.89 -10.41 -10.86
C ASN A 26 42.62 -9.37 -11.93
N ASN A 27 43.68 -8.91 -12.61
CA ASN A 27 43.62 -8.25 -13.91
C ASN A 27 43.15 -9.24 -14.98
N VAL A 28 42.02 -9.88 -14.73
CA VAL A 28 41.19 -10.39 -15.81
C VAL A 28 40.58 -9.13 -16.36
N ASN A 29 41.00 -8.72 -17.55
CA ASN A 29 40.11 -7.96 -18.43
C ASN A 29 38.89 -8.86 -18.63
N VAL A 30 37.96 -8.81 -17.66
CA VAL A 30 36.60 -9.23 -17.87
C VAL A 30 36.12 -8.14 -18.79
N GLU A 31 36.31 -8.38 -20.08
CA GLU A 31 35.52 -7.74 -21.11
C GLU A 31 34.09 -7.96 -20.63
N ARG A 32 33.51 -6.92 -20.02
CA ARG A 32 32.10 -6.93 -19.66
C ARG A 32 31.45 -7.07 -21.01
N GLN A 33 31.09 -8.30 -21.34
CA GLN A 33 30.21 -8.56 -22.45
C GLN A 33 28.92 -7.85 -22.04
N GLU A 34 28.77 -6.61 -22.49
CA GLU A 34 27.48 -5.97 -22.53
C GLU A 34 26.68 -6.90 -23.43
N VAL A 35 25.95 -7.83 -22.81
CA VAL A 35 24.87 -8.53 -23.48
C VAL A 35 23.84 -7.44 -23.71
N LEU A 36 24.06 -6.68 -24.77
CA LEU A 36 23.09 -5.75 -25.31
C LEU A 36 22.03 -6.65 -25.91
N HIS A 37 21.13 -7.14 -25.05
CA HIS A 37 19.95 -7.85 -25.49
C HIS A 37 19.13 -6.78 -26.20
N GLU A 38 19.22 -6.75 -27.52
CA GLU A 38 18.43 -5.85 -28.35
C GLU A 38 16.97 -6.27 -28.18
N ARG A 39 16.31 -5.67 -27.19
CA ARG A 39 14.91 -5.96 -26.89
C ARG A 39 14.07 -5.26 -27.94
N ASN A 40 13.49 -6.05 -28.83
CA ASN A 40 12.53 -5.53 -29.79
C ASN A 40 11.13 -5.46 -29.16
N TYR A 41 10.64 -4.24 -28.92
CA TYR A 41 9.34 -3.99 -28.27
C TYR A 41 8.18 -4.02 -29.28
N CYS A 42 8.07 -5.11 -30.03
CA CYS A 42 6.91 -5.37 -30.88
C CYS A 42 5.76 -6.00 -30.09
N LEU A 43 4.51 -5.78 -30.52
CA LEU A 43 3.36 -6.55 -30.04
C LEU A 43 3.49 -8.01 -30.48
N TYR A 44 3.76 -8.23 -31.77
CA TYR A 44 3.98 -9.53 -32.37
C TYR A 44 5.31 -9.61 -33.12
N GLN A 45 5.95 -10.79 -33.14
CA GLN A 45 7.19 -11.01 -33.91
C GLN A 45 6.94 -11.01 -35.42
N THR A 46 5.87 -11.68 -35.84
CA THR A 46 5.43 -11.75 -37.24
C THR A 46 4.00 -11.22 -37.34
N PRO A 47 3.81 -9.88 -37.35
CA PRO A 47 2.48 -9.30 -37.43
C PRO A 47 1.87 -9.55 -38.82
N ASP A 48 0.54 -9.61 -38.88
CA ASP A 48 -0.14 -9.39 -40.16
C ASP A 48 -0.11 -7.90 -40.54
N ALA A 49 -0.50 -7.58 -41.77
CA ALA A 49 -0.50 -6.20 -42.26
C ALA A 49 -1.50 -5.27 -41.53
N SER A 50 -2.41 -5.82 -40.72
CA SER A 50 -3.45 -5.07 -40.02
C SER A 50 -3.01 -4.59 -38.63
N VAL A 51 -1.91 -5.14 -38.08
CA VAL A 51 -1.34 -4.70 -36.80
C VAL A 51 -0.65 -3.35 -36.96
N GLU A 52 -1.44 -2.29 -36.82
CA GLU A 52 -0.92 -0.93 -36.79
C GLU A 52 0.06 -0.75 -35.62
N LYS A 53 1.15 -0.01 -35.87
CA LYS A 53 2.12 0.38 -34.83
C LYS A 53 2.75 -0.78 -34.06
N ASN A 54 2.83 -1.97 -34.68
CA ASN A 54 3.33 -3.20 -34.03
C ASN A 54 4.62 -3.00 -33.23
N CYS A 55 5.64 -2.37 -33.80
CA CYS A 55 6.95 -2.14 -33.16
C CYS A 55 7.25 -0.66 -32.86
N ASP A 56 6.23 0.20 -32.90
CA ASP A 56 6.38 1.64 -32.70
C ASP A 56 6.23 1.96 -31.21
N ILE A 57 7.29 1.69 -30.44
CA ILE A 57 7.31 1.93 -28.99
C ILE A 57 7.05 3.40 -28.64
N HIS A 58 7.52 4.33 -29.48
CA HIS A 58 7.29 5.76 -29.28
C HIS A 58 5.81 6.10 -29.38
N TYR A 59 5.10 5.54 -30.36
CA TYR A 59 3.65 5.68 -30.45
C TYR A 59 2.95 5.21 -29.17
N TRP A 60 3.28 4.01 -28.67
CA TRP A 60 2.63 3.45 -27.48
C TRP A 60 2.91 4.26 -26.20
N LEU A 61 4.15 4.72 -26.04
CA LEU A 61 4.52 5.57 -24.90
C LEU A 61 3.81 6.92 -24.96
N ASN A 62 3.79 7.56 -26.13
CA ASN A 62 3.08 8.83 -26.30
C ASN A 62 1.57 8.65 -26.06
N TYR A 63 0.96 7.58 -26.58
CA TYR A 63 -0.46 7.29 -26.34
C TYR A 63 -0.77 7.14 -24.84
N TRP A 64 0.12 6.50 -24.08
CA TRP A 64 -0.01 6.40 -22.64
C TRP A 64 0.11 7.76 -21.94
N LEU A 65 1.12 8.56 -22.31
CA LEU A 65 1.33 9.90 -21.75
C LEU A 65 0.17 10.85 -22.05
N ASP A 66 -0.31 10.87 -23.29
CA ASP A 66 -1.46 11.67 -23.71
C ASP A 66 -2.71 11.28 -22.89
N GLY A 67 -2.87 9.99 -22.58
CA GLY A 67 -3.92 9.52 -21.69
C GLY A 67 -3.81 10.06 -20.26
N ASP A 68 -2.62 10.15 -19.68
CA ASP A 68 -2.44 10.66 -18.30
C ASP A 68 -2.82 12.14 -18.18
N GLU A 69 -2.69 12.92 -19.26
CA GLU A 69 -3.12 14.32 -19.32
C GLU A 69 -4.64 14.49 -19.39
N MET A 70 -5.38 13.44 -19.78
CA MET A 70 -6.84 13.46 -19.87
C MET A 70 -7.51 13.33 -18.49
N THR A 71 -8.75 13.78 -18.40
CA THR A 71 -9.64 13.41 -17.29
C THR A 71 -10.18 11.99 -17.47
N TRP A 72 -10.56 11.32 -16.39
CA TRP A 72 -11.25 10.02 -16.49
C TRP A 72 -12.47 10.06 -17.42
N ALA A 73 -13.26 11.14 -17.42
CA ALA A 73 -14.43 11.26 -18.28
C ALA A 73 -14.06 11.20 -19.78
N GLN A 74 -12.98 11.88 -20.18
CA GLN A 74 -12.48 11.85 -21.56
C GLN A 74 -11.97 10.47 -21.93
N ARG A 75 -11.10 9.88 -21.08
CA ARG A 75 -10.58 8.52 -21.34
C ARG A 75 -11.68 7.48 -21.44
N LYS A 76 -12.71 7.57 -20.60
CA LYS A 76 -13.86 6.67 -20.63
C LYS A 76 -14.67 6.81 -21.93
N ALA A 77 -14.78 8.03 -22.47
CA ALA A 77 -15.41 8.25 -23.77
C ALA A 77 -14.58 7.61 -24.90
N GLU A 78 -13.26 7.79 -24.89
CA GLU A 78 -12.35 7.16 -25.86
C GLU A 78 -12.42 5.61 -25.79
N ILE A 79 -12.37 5.04 -24.58
CA ILE A 79 -12.51 3.60 -24.35
C ILE A 79 -13.78 3.04 -24.97
N ALA A 80 -14.88 3.79 -24.96
CA ALA A 80 -16.16 3.36 -25.52
C ALA A 80 -16.18 3.29 -27.06
N LEU A 81 -15.25 3.98 -27.72
CA LEU A 81 -15.10 3.96 -29.19
C LEU A 81 -14.21 2.82 -29.68
N LEU A 82 -13.41 2.23 -28.79
CA LEU A 82 -12.43 1.20 -29.10
C LEU A 82 -13.07 -0.19 -29.19
N SER A 83 -12.64 -0.97 -30.18
CA SER A 83 -13.10 -2.35 -30.39
C SER A 83 -12.42 -3.33 -29.44
N ASP A 84 -12.72 -4.63 -29.58
CA ASP A 84 -12.07 -5.69 -28.81
C ASP A 84 -10.86 -6.29 -29.53
N SER A 85 -10.37 -5.65 -30.61
CA SER A 85 -9.11 -6.04 -31.25
C SER A 85 -7.93 -5.92 -30.28
N PRO A 86 -6.85 -6.68 -30.45
CA PRO A 86 -5.70 -6.66 -29.53
C PRO A 86 -5.07 -5.26 -29.38
N GLN A 87 -4.99 -4.49 -30.47
CA GLN A 87 -4.42 -3.14 -30.46
C GLN A 87 -5.35 -2.16 -29.72
N ASP A 88 -6.66 -2.28 -29.91
CA ASP A 88 -7.63 -1.47 -29.19
C ASP A 88 -7.73 -1.87 -27.72
N GLN A 89 -7.56 -3.15 -27.40
CA GLN A 89 -7.43 -3.60 -26.02
C GLN A 89 -6.19 -3.00 -25.36
N LEU A 90 -5.05 -2.92 -26.05
CA LEU A 90 -3.86 -2.23 -25.54
C LEU A 90 -4.18 -0.76 -25.23
N ARG A 91 -4.83 -0.06 -26.17
CA ARG A 91 -5.27 1.33 -25.98
C ARG A 91 -6.19 1.47 -24.76
N LYS A 92 -7.19 0.58 -24.62
CA LYS A 92 -8.08 0.54 -23.45
C LYS A 92 -7.30 0.35 -22.15
N ILE A 93 -6.33 -0.56 -22.12
CA ILE A 93 -5.50 -0.83 -20.95
C ILE A 93 -4.70 0.42 -20.56
N LEU A 94 -4.05 1.07 -21.52
CA LEU A 94 -3.23 2.28 -21.30
C LEU A 94 -4.07 3.44 -20.77
N LEU A 95 -5.27 3.65 -21.32
CA LEU A 95 -6.21 4.68 -20.85
C LEU A 95 -6.73 4.41 -19.42
N CYS A 96 -6.68 3.18 -18.92
CA CYS A 96 -7.06 2.87 -17.54
C CYS A 96 -5.94 3.07 -16.50
N GLN A 97 -4.74 3.50 -16.90
CA GLN A 97 -3.61 3.67 -15.97
C GLN A 97 -3.61 5.01 -15.23
N GLY A 98 -4.47 5.95 -15.62
CA GLY A 98 -4.54 7.27 -14.98
C GLY A 98 -4.93 7.17 -13.50
N LYS A 99 -4.37 8.07 -12.68
CA LYS A 99 -4.52 8.10 -11.21
C LYS A 99 -5.96 8.21 -10.70
N ASP A 100 -6.84 8.87 -11.45
CA ASP A 100 -8.25 9.10 -11.14
C ASP A 100 -9.18 7.99 -11.67
N THR A 101 -8.62 6.92 -12.26
CA THR A 101 -9.40 5.79 -12.77
C THR A 101 -10.07 5.04 -11.60
N PRO A 102 -11.40 4.82 -11.63
CA PRO A 102 -12.10 4.08 -10.58
C PRO A 102 -11.63 2.62 -10.45
N TYR A 103 -11.74 2.07 -9.24
CA TYR A 103 -11.34 0.69 -8.92
C TYR A 103 -11.89 -0.36 -9.90
N GLN A 104 -13.18 -0.28 -10.24
CA GLN A 104 -13.84 -1.26 -11.12
C GLN A 104 -13.26 -1.23 -12.55
N ASP A 105 -12.88 -0.05 -13.03
CA ASP A 105 -12.30 0.14 -14.36
C ASP A 105 -10.82 -0.29 -14.39
N LYS A 106 -10.08 -0.06 -13.30
CA LYS A 106 -8.74 -0.64 -13.08
C LYS A 106 -8.78 -2.18 -13.06
N LEU A 107 -9.75 -2.76 -12.35
CA LEU A 107 -9.93 -4.22 -12.28
C LEU A 107 -10.32 -4.81 -13.64
N ARG A 108 -11.17 -4.11 -14.42
CA ARG A 108 -11.48 -4.50 -15.79
C ARG A 108 -10.24 -4.48 -16.69
N SER A 109 -9.44 -3.41 -16.58
CA SER A 109 -8.16 -3.27 -17.30
C SER A 109 -7.19 -4.42 -17.00
N GLN A 110 -7.13 -4.87 -15.75
CA GLN A 110 -6.35 -6.06 -15.38
C GLN A 110 -6.78 -7.32 -16.13
N SER A 111 -8.09 -7.54 -16.28
CA SER A 111 -8.60 -8.68 -17.04
C SER A 111 -8.21 -8.61 -18.52
N TRP A 112 -8.24 -7.41 -19.11
CA TRP A 112 -7.79 -7.20 -20.48
C TRP A 112 -6.29 -7.46 -20.59
N ALA A 113 -5.48 -6.88 -19.71
CA ALA A 113 -4.03 -7.05 -19.71
C ALA A 113 -3.62 -8.53 -19.59
N LEU A 114 -4.27 -9.28 -18.70
CA LEU A 114 -4.00 -10.73 -18.56
C LEU A 114 -4.25 -11.51 -19.85
N SER A 115 -5.27 -11.12 -20.61
CA SER A 115 -5.64 -11.78 -21.86
C SER A 115 -4.67 -11.38 -22.96
N LEU A 116 -4.40 -10.08 -23.09
CA LEU A 116 -3.56 -9.51 -24.12
C LEU A 116 -2.09 -9.92 -23.99
N ILE A 117 -1.55 -9.96 -22.77
CA ILE A 117 -0.18 -10.41 -22.50
C ILE A 117 0.01 -11.86 -22.98
N LYS A 118 -1.00 -12.73 -22.88
CA LYS A 118 -0.89 -14.11 -23.38
C LYS A 118 -0.91 -14.20 -24.90
N GLU A 119 -1.47 -13.19 -25.56
CA GLU A 119 -1.61 -13.16 -27.01
C GLU A 119 -0.38 -12.60 -27.71
N PHE A 120 0.27 -11.59 -27.11
CA PHE A 120 1.51 -11.02 -27.63
C PHE A 120 2.68 -12.00 -27.50
N ASP A 121 3.47 -12.13 -28.57
CA ASP A 121 4.68 -12.96 -28.63
C ASP A 121 5.96 -12.13 -28.87
N GLY A 122 5.84 -10.80 -29.00
CA GLY A 122 6.96 -9.87 -29.06
C GLY A 122 7.39 -9.32 -27.69
N GLY A 123 8.45 -8.51 -27.66
CA GLY A 123 9.01 -7.96 -26.42
C GLY A 123 8.09 -6.98 -25.66
N MET A 124 6.94 -6.59 -26.24
CA MET A 124 5.91 -5.83 -25.52
C MET A 124 5.26 -6.65 -24.41
N GLN A 125 5.23 -7.99 -24.52
CA GLN A 125 4.66 -8.88 -23.50
C GLN A 125 5.31 -8.66 -22.12
N ASP A 126 6.65 -8.69 -22.08
CA ASP A 126 7.43 -8.46 -20.85
C ASP A 126 7.23 -7.04 -20.33
N MET A 127 7.22 -6.06 -21.24
CA MET A 127 7.04 -4.65 -20.90
C MET A 127 5.69 -4.40 -20.22
N LEU A 128 4.60 -4.93 -20.79
CA LEU A 128 3.26 -4.79 -20.21
C LEU A 128 3.13 -5.54 -18.90
N SER A 129 3.75 -6.71 -18.77
CA SER A 129 3.77 -7.48 -17.53
C SER A 129 4.41 -6.68 -16.39
N VAL A 130 5.60 -6.13 -16.65
CA VAL A 130 6.39 -5.42 -15.63
C VAL A 130 5.85 -4.03 -15.33
N MET A 131 5.48 -3.26 -16.35
CA MET A 131 5.11 -1.85 -16.15
C MET A 131 3.63 -1.65 -15.82
N ILE A 132 2.75 -2.53 -16.27
CA ILE A 132 1.30 -2.34 -16.15
C ILE A 132 0.69 -3.40 -15.24
N TYR A 133 0.83 -4.68 -15.60
CA TYR A 133 0.08 -5.76 -14.97
C TYR A 133 0.44 -5.93 -13.48
N HIS A 134 1.73 -6.16 -13.16
CA HIS A 134 2.15 -6.40 -11.77
C HIS A 134 1.90 -5.19 -10.85
N PRO A 135 2.25 -3.94 -11.21
CA PRO A 135 2.01 -2.80 -10.34
C PRO A 135 0.52 -2.56 -10.07
N SER A 136 -0.32 -2.68 -11.10
CA SER A 136 -1.76 -2.49 -10.92
C SER A 136 -2.40 -3.62 -10.09
N GLN A 137 -1.84 -4.84 -10.11
CA GLN A 137 -2.31 -5.93 -9.26
C GLN A 137 -2.09 -5.59 -7.78
N VAL A 138 -0.86 -5.20 -7.43
CA VAL A 138 -0.51 -4.80 -6.05
C VAL A 138 -1.34 -3.61 -5.61
N LEU A 139 -1.56 -2.63 -6.50
CA LEU A 139 -2.40 -1.47 -6.20
C LEU A 139 -3.83 -1.89 -5.86
N LEU A 140 -4.46 -2.73 -6.68
CA LEU A 140 -5.84 -3.20 -6.43
C LEU A 140 -5.96 -4.01 -5.14
N GLU A 141 -5.00 -4.89 -4.86
CA GLU A 141 -4.94 -5.63 -3.60
C GLU A 141 -4.85 -4.69 -2.39
N SER A 142 -4.03 -3.63 -2.50
CA SER A 142 -3.89 -2.63 -1.45
C SER A 142 -5.17 -1.79 -1.26
N GLU A 143 -5.81 -1.35 -2.35
CA GLU A 143 -7.07 -0.59 -2.30
C GLU A 143 -8.18 -1.44 -1.64
N SER A 144 -8.27 -2.73 -1.98
CA SER A 144 -9.20 -3.69 -1.36
C SER A 144 -8.91 -3.91 0.13
N ALA A 145 -7.63 -4.04 0.51
CA ALA A 145 -7.23 -4.20 1.89
C ALA A 145 -7.59 -2.97 2.74
N VAL A 146 -7.34 -1.75 2.24
CA VAL A 146 -7.69 -0.50 2.93
C VAL A 146 -9.19 -0.38 3.16
N VAL A 147 -10.02 -0.70 2.16
CA VAL A 147 -11.48 -0.69 2.32
C VAL A 147 -11.94 -1.69 3.38
N THR A 148 -11.34 -2.88 3.39
CA THR A 148 -11.65 -3.92 4.38
C THR A 148 -11.25 -3.49 5.79
N LEU A 149 -10.04 -2.94 5.95
CA LEU A 149 -9.56 -2.41 7.23
C LEU A 149 -10.43 -1.25 7.72
N SER A 150 -10.84 -0.34 6.83
CA SER A 150 -11.75 0.76 7.17
C SER A 150 -13.10 0.25 7.70
N LYS A 151 -13.65 -0.81 7.12
CA LYS A 151 -14.89 -1.44 7.59
C LYS A 151 -14.70 -2.09 8.97
N ILE A 152 -13.59 -2.80 9.18
CA ILE A 152 -13.27 -3.43 10.47
C ILE A 152 -13.11 -2.36 11.55
N ASN A 153 -12.33 -1.31 11.30
CA ASN A 153 -12.12 -0.22 12.25
C ASN A 153 -13.42 0.51 12.58
N GLY A 154 -14.26 0.79 11.57
CA GLY A 154 -15.59 1.37 11.80
C GLY A 154 -16.46 0.49 12.69
N GLY A 155 -16.53 -0.82 12.39
CA GLY A 155 -17.28 -1.76 13.21
C GLY A 155 -16.71 -1.96 14.62
N GLN A 156 -15.39 -1.88 14.79
CA GLN A 156 -14.74 -1.90 16.11
C GLN A 156 -15.07 -0.64 16.91
N SER A 157 -15.07 0.55 16.30
CA SER A 157 -15.44 1.80 16.98
C SER A 157 -16.84 1.70 17.58
N THR A 158 -17.83 1.25 16.79
CA THR A 158 -19.21 1.06 17.26
C THR A 158 -19.27 0.07 18.43
N ARG A 159 -18.56 -1.05 18.36
CA ARG A 159 -18.53 -2.02 19.47
C ARG A 159 -17.91 -1.45 20.74
N ILE A 160 -16.88 -0.60 20.62
CA ILE A 160 -16.24 0.05 21.78
C ILE A 160 -17.23 1.02 22.43
N GLU A 161 -17.97 1.79 21.64
CA GLU A 161 -19.01 2.69 22.12
C GLU A 161 -20.11 1.91 22.88
N GLU A 162 -20.62 0.83 22.29
CA GLU A 162 -21.61 -0.05 22.94
C GLU A 162 -21.09 -0.67 24.25
N GLN A 163 -19.83 -1.11 24.29
CA GLN A 163 -19.21 -1.64 25.50
C GLN A 163 -19.05 -0.58 26.57
N GLN A 164 -18.70 0.65 26.19
CA GLN A 164 -18.56 1.77 27.12
C GLN A 164 -19.91 2.11 27.75
N GLU A 165 -20.99 2.19 26.96
CA GLU A 165 -22.34 2.40 27.48
C GLU A 165 -22.77 1.32 28.49
N LEU A 166 -22.48 0.04 28.18
CA LEU A 166 -22.78 -1.07 29.08
C LEU A 166 -22.01 -0.95 30.41
N VAL A 167 -20.72 -0.60 30.35
CA VAL A 167 -19.90 -0.39 31.54
C VAL A 167 -20.43 0.76 32.40
N ASP A 168 -20.86 1.85 31.78
CA ASP A 168 -21.40 3.02 32.48
C ASP A 168 -22.75 2.70 33.15
N GLN A 169 -23.61 1.92 32.47
CA GLN A 169 -24.85 1.40 33.07
C GLN A 169 -24.57 0.49 34.27
N GLN A 170 -23.60 -0.41 34.17
CA GLN A 170 -23.22 -1.29 35.28
C GLN A 170 -22.67 -0.51 36.47
N ARG A 171 -21.85 0.53 36.22
CA ARG A 171 -21.34 1.41 37.28
C ARG A 171 -22.48 2.10 38.03
N LEU A 172 -23.47 2.62 37.30
CA LEU A 172 -24.64 3.26 37.91
C LEU A 172 -25.43 2.28 38.79
N GLN A 173 -25.63 1.04 38.32
CA GLN A 173 -26.30 0.01 39.11
C GLN A 173 -25.53 -0.35 40.39
N ILE A 174 -24.20 -0.48 40.30
CA ILE A 174 -23.36 -0.75 41.47
C ILE A 174 -23.46 0.40 42.49
N GLU A 175 -23.47 1.65 42.03
CA GLU A 175 -23.63 2.81 42.91
C GLU A 175 -24.99 2.83 43.60
N GLN A 176 -26.07 2.52 42.87
CA GLN A 176 -27.40 2.38 43.45
C GLN A 176 -27.46 1.28 44.51
N GLN A 177 -26.88 0.11 44.23
CA GLN A 177 -26.81 -1.00 45.19
C GLN A 177 -26.00 -0.63 46.43
N ARG A 178 -24.86 0.07 46.26
CA ARG A 178 -24.06 0.57 47.40
C ARG A 178 -24.87 1.51 48.28
N ASN A 179 -25.60 2.45 47.68
CA ASN A 179 -26.46 3.37 48.43
C ASN A 179 -27.58 2.62 49.18
N GLN A 180 -28.19 1.60 48.57
CA GLN A 180 -29.18 0.76 49.24
C GLN A 180 -28.58 0.01 50.44
N ILE A 181 -27.39 -0.58 50.28
CA ILE A 181 -26.68 -1.25 51.38
C ILE A 181 -26.40 -0.26 52.51
N GLU A 182 -25.93 0.95 52.21
CA GLU A 182 -25.65 1.96 53.23
C GLU A 182 -26.91 2.39 53.99
N GLN A 183 -28.05 2.50 53.31
CA GLN A 183 -29.35 2.76 53.95
C GLN A 183 -29.75 1.62 54.88
N LEU A 184 -29.62 0.36 54.44
CA LEU A 184 -29.92 -0.81 55.27
C LEU A 184 -29.02 -0.87 56.50
N LEU A 185 -27.73 -0.58 56.36
CA LEU A 185 -26.79 -0.51 57.49
C LEU A 185 -27.17 0.59 58.49
N LYS A 186 -27.62 1.76 58.02
CA LYS A 186 -28.12 2.85 58.89
C LYS A 186 -29.37 2.43 59.65
N ILE A 187 -30.29 1.72 59.00
CA ILE A 187 -31.49 1.17 59.64
C ILE A 187 -31.11 0.15 60.70
N GLU A 188 -30.21 -0.80 60.38
CA GLU A 188 -29.72 -1.81 61.33
C GLU A 188 -29.08 -1.15 62.57
N ALA A 189 -28.18 -0.19 62.37
CA ALA A 189 -27.55 0.55 63.46
C ALA A 189 -28.59 1.25 64.36
N SER A 190 -29.60 1.89 63.76
CA SER A 190 -30.69 2.52 64.51
C SER A 190 -31.53 1.50 65.32
N ILE A 191 -31.80 0.32 64.76
CA ILE A 191 -32.51 -0.75 65.48
C ILE A 191 -31.65 -1.26 66.66
N MET A 192 -30.35 -1.46 66.45
CA MET A 192 -29.44 -1.90 67.51
C MET A 192 -29.33 -0.89 68.66
N ASP A 193 -29.32 0.41 68.35
CA ASP A 193 -29.29 1.46 69.37
C ASP A 193 -30.61 1.53 70.15
N ASN A 194 -31.75 1.39 69.47
CA ASN A 194 -33.06 1.31 70.12
C ASN A 194 -33.22 0.05 70.98
N ALA A 195 -32.67 -1.09 70.55
CA ALA A 195 -32.70 -2.35 71.32
C ALA A 195 -31.82 -2.32 72.58
N LYS A 196 -30.81 -1.45 72.64
CA LYS A 196 -30.01 -1.19 73.86
C LYS A 196 -30.66 -0.20 74.82
N GLY A 197 -31.70 0.51 74.37
CA GLY A 197 -32.38 1.58 75.10
C GLY A 197 -33.53 1.15 76.01
N ASP A 198 -33.80 -0.15 76.17
CA ASP A 198 -34.84 -0.67 77.07
C ASP A 198 -34.22 -1.29 78.34
N PRO A 199 -33.86 -0.49 79.36
CA PRO A 199 -33.62 -0.99 80.70
C PRO A 199 -34.98 -1.30 81.37
N LYS A 200 -35.16 -2.55 81.80
CA LYS A 200 -36.16 -2.90 82.81
C LYS A 200 -35.85 -2.25 84.15
#